data_AF-R7SII0-F1
#
_entry.id   AF-R7SII0-F1
#
_cell.length_a   1.000
_cell.length_b   1.000
_cell.length_c   1.000
_cell.angle_alpha   90.00
_cell.angle_beta   90.00
_cell.angle_gamma   90.00
#
_symmetry.space_group_name_H-M   'P 1'
#
loop_
_entity.id
_entity.type
_entity.pdbx_description
1 polymer ?
#
loop_
_entity_poly.entity_id
_entity_poly.type
_entity_poly.pdbx_seq_one_letter_code
_entity_poly.pdbx_strand_id
1 'polypeptide(L)'
;MVRVIDWSEDTVKLAAVLAEHGVDLDVSSGGNSPDQQIQSVPGYQVPFAAAVKKVHGDKILVSTVSAIYKGKLAQSILDEGRADVIFVGRMFQKNPGLVWSLADDLGVDIRQPGQIELGFKGRPQPVHKNH
;
A
#
# COMPACT_ATOMS: atom_id res chain seq x y z
N MET A 1 14.69 30.95 2.78
CA MET A 1 13.65 30.11 2.17
C MET A 1 14.36 28.92 1.54
N VAL A 2 14.47 27.81 2.26
CA VAL A 2 15.11 26.59 1.72
C VAL A 2 14.12 25.97 0.75
N ARG A 3 14.46 25.92 -0.54
CA ARG A 3 13.68 25.16 -1.53
C ARG A 3 13.77 23.70 -1.12
N VAL A 4 12.64 23.09 -0.78
CA VAL A 4 12.51 21.64 -0.80
C VAL A 4 12.85 21.24 -2.24
N ILE A 5 13.93 20.47 -2.42
CA ILE A 5 14.28 19.91 -3.73
C ILE A 5 13.19 18.88 -4.02
N ASP A 6 12.27 19.22 -4.91
CA ASP A 6 11.21 18.33 -5.35
C ASP A 6 11.77 17.41 -6.45
N TRP A 7 12.26 16.24 -6.03
CA TRP A 7 12.80 15.19 -6.91
C TRP A 7 11.71 14.39 -7.64
N SER A 8 10.44 14.79 -7.55
CA SER A 8 9.33 14.04 -8.14
C SER A 8 9.45 13.92 -9.67
N GLU A 9 9.81 15.01 -10.36
CA GLU A 9 10.02 14.99 -11.82
C GLU A 9 11.17 14.07 -12.22
N ASP A 10 12.24 14.04 -11.44
CA ASP A 10 13.40 13.18 -11.73
C ASP A 10 13.09 11.71 -11.43
N THR A 11 12.26 11.44 -10.42
CA THR A 11 11.74 10.09 -10.15
C THR A 11 10.89 9.58 -11.31
N VAL A 12 10.05 10.44 -11.90
CA VAL A 12 9.27 10.10 -13.10
C VAL A 12 10.19 9.78 -14.28
N LYS A 13 11.27 10.54 -14.51
CA LYS A 13 12.25 10.22 -15.56
C LYS A 13 12.98 8.91 -15.28
N LEU A 14 13.40 8.69 -14.04
CA LEU A 14 14.08 7.47 -13.61
C LEU A 14 13.19 6.23 -13.82
N ALA A 15 11.90 6.33 -13.53
CA ALA A 15 10.96 5.22 -13.69
C ALA A 15 10.90 4.69 -15.14
N ALA A 16 11.12 5.55 -16.14
CA ALA A 16 11.21 5.12 -17.53
C ALA A 16 12.39 4.16 -17.74
N VAL A 17 13.56 4.52 -17.22
CA VAL A 17 14.78 3.71 -17.31
C VAL A 17 14.59 2.40 -16.54
N LEU A 18 14.01 2.44 -15.34
CA LEU A 18 13.75 1.25 -14.53
C LEU A 18 12.82 0.27 -15.26
N ALA A 19 11.77 0.77 -15.92
CA ALA A 19 10.85 -0.04 -16.70
C ALA A 19 11.56 -0.79 -17.85
N GLU A 20 12.48 -0.13 -18.56
CA GLU A 20 13.29 -0.75 -19.63
C GLU A 20 14.15 -1.92 -19.12
N HIS A 21 14.48 -1.92 -17.82
CA HIS A 21 15.24 -2.98 -17.17
C HIS A 21 14.35 -4.01 -16.45
N GLY A 22 13.02 -3.94 -16.57
CA GLY A 22 12.08 -4.86 -15.93
C GLY A 22 12.02 -4.73 -14.41
N VAL A 23 12.32 -3.54 -13.88
CA VAL A 23 12.30 -3.24 -12.44
C VAL A 23 10.95 -2.66 -12.04
N ASP A 24 10.44 -3.06 -10.88
CA ASP A 24 9.31 -2.42 -10.19
C ASP A 24 9.78 -1.31 -9.24
N LEU A 25 8.93 -0.32 -8.96
CA LEU A 25 9.31 0.88 -8.18
C LEU A 25 8.53 1.02 -6.88
N ASP A 26 9.23 1.08 -5.74
CA ASP A 26 8.65 1.49 -4.46
C ASP A 26 8.91 2.97 -4.17
N VAL A 27 7.82 3.76 -4.10
CA VAL A 27 7.91 5.22 -3.98
C VAL A 27 7.83 5.68 -2.53
N SER A 28 8.86 6.43 -2.14
CA SER A 28 8.95 7.16 -0.87
C SER A 28 9.59 8.54 -1.09
N SER A 29 9.78 9.31 -0.02
CA SER A 29 10.32 10.67 -0.08
C SER A 29 11.15 11.06 1.14
N GLY A 30 12.06 12.01 0.93
CA GLY A 30 12.89 12.62 1.98
C GLY A 30 14.02 11.74 2.50
N GLY A 31 14.59 12.15 3.65
CA GLY A 31 15.75 11.49 4.27
C GLY A 31 17.11 11.93 3.71
N ASN A 32 17.14 12.91 2.79
CA ASN A 32 18.38 13.41 2.17
C ASN A 32 18.96 14.64 2.87
N SER A 33 18.23 15.27 3.79
CA SER A 33 18.71 16.39 4.60
C SER A 33 18.06 16.41 5.98
N PRO A 34 18.81 16.72 7.05
CA PRO A 34 18.26 16.88 8.40
C PRO A 34 17.34 18.11 8.52
N ASP A 35 17.45 19.09 7.62
CA ASP A 35 16.64 20.31 7.64
C ASP A 35 15.26 20.13 7.00
N GLN A 36 14.97 18.96 6.43
CA GLN A 36 13.68 18.67 5.82
C GLN A 36 12.54 18.78 6.84
N GLN A 37 11.50 19.53 6.46
CA GLN A 37 10.25 19.62 7.20
C GLN A 37 9.20 18.75 6.52
N ILE A 38 8.90 17.59 7.10
CA ILE A 38 7.94 16.63 6.56
C ILE A 38 6.69 16.61 7.43
N GLN A 39 5.54 16.96 6.84
CA GLN A 39 4.26 16.78 7.50
C GLN A 39 3.72 15.38 7.22
N SER A 40 3.95 14.45 8.16
CA SER A 40 3.50 13.07 8.02
C SER A 40 2.01 12.94 8.29
N VAL A 41 1.19 12.95 7.24
CA VAL A 41 -0.24 12.62 7.26
C VAL A 41 -0.52 11.35 6.44
N PRO A 42 -1.61 10.61 6.70
CA PRO A 42 -1.95 9.43 5.92
C PRO A 42 -1.94 9.72 4.41
N GLY A 43 -1.17 8.94 3.65
CA GLY A 43 -1.09 9.02 2.20
C GLY A 43 -0.28 10.20 1.65
N TYR A 44 0.52 10.91 2.45
CA TYR A 44 1.24 12.11 1.98
C TYR A 44 2.20 11.86 0.80
N GLN A 45 2.61 10.61 0.56
CA GLN A 45 3.49 10.24 -0.56
C GLN A 45 2.74 9.68 -1.77
N VAL A 46 1.45 9.42 -1.66
CA VAL A 46 0.61 8.91 -2.76
C VAL A 46 0.68 9.80 -4.01
N PRO A 47 0.75 11.14 -3.91
CA PRO A 47 0.92 11.98 -5.09
C PRO A 47 2.19 11.69 -5.91
N PHE A 48 3.27 11.22 -5.28
CA PHE A 48 4.50 10.88 -5.98
C PHE A 48 4.36 9.58 -6.78
N ALA A 49 3.77 8.54 -6.19
CA ALA A 49 3.43 7.30 -6.91
C ALA A 49 2.44 7.55 -8.05
N ALA A 50 1.43 8.39 -7.80
CA ALA A 50 0.45 8.77 -8.81
C ALA A 50 1.09 9.51 -9.99
N ALA A 51 2.11 10.34 -9.75
CA ALA A 51 2.85 11.02 -10.83
C ALA A 51 3.57 10.01 -11.74
N VAL A 52 4.16 8.95 -11.17
CA VAL A 52 4.77 7.86 -11.95
C VAL A 52 3.71 7.09 -12.74
N LYS A 53 2.63 6.63 -12.08
CA LYS A 53 1.52 5.92 -12.74
C LYS A 53 0.89 6.73 -13.86
N LYS A 54 0.72 8.04 -13.68
CA LYS A 54 0.16 8.94 -14.70
C LYS A 54 0.98 8.97 -15.99
N VAL A 55 2.30 8.87 -15.90
CA VAL A 55 3.19 8.97 -17.07
C VAL A 55 3.48 7.61 -17.69
N HIS A 56 3.68 6.59 -16.86
CA HIS A 56 4.17 5.28 -17.32
C HIS A 56 3.11 4.19 -17.35
N GLY A 57 1.94 4.42 -16.76
CA GLY A 57 0.85 3.45 -16.71
C GLY A 57 1.30 2.11 -16.15
N ASP A 58 1.09 1.06 -16.92
CA ASP A 58 1.40 -0.32 -16.53
C ASP A 58 2.75 -0.82 -17.06
N LYS A 59 3.59 0.09 -17.60
CA LYS A 59 4.97 -0.26 -17.99
C LYS A 59 5.86 -0.59 -16.79
N ILE A 60 5.46 -0.17 -15.59
CA ILE A 60 6.16 -0.41 -14.33
C ILE A 60 5.12 -0.55 -13.23
N LEU A 61 5.27 -1.56 -12.37
CA LEU A 61 4.47 -1.64 -11.15
C LEU A 61 4.99 -0.63 -10.14
N VAL A 62 4.08 0.12 -9.53
CA VAL A 62 4.41 1.19 -8.59
C VAL A 62 3.78 0.89 -7.24
N SER A 63 4.60 0.76 -6.20
CA SER A 63 4.11 0.75 -4.82
C SER A 63 4.26 2.12 -4.17
N THR A 64 3.48 2.33 -3.11
CA THR A 64 3.64 3.50 -2.23
C THR A 64 3.55 3.10 -0.77
N VAL A 65 4.37 3.73 0.05
CA VAL A 65 4.19 3.78 1.52
C VAL A 65 3.53 5.11 1.91
N SER A 66 3.02 5.21 3.14
CA SER A 66 2.89 6.46 3.93
C SER A 66 1.70 6.42 4.91
N ALA A 67 1.85 5.75 6.05
CA ALA A 67 0.80 5.68 7.08
C ALA A 67 -0.59 5.25 6.54
N ILE A 68 -0.61 4.40 5.50
CA ILE A 68 -1.81 3.82 4.92
C ILE A 68 -2.06 2.50 5.66
N TYR A 69 -2.95 2.52 6.64
CA TYR A 69 -3.26 1.34 7.47
C TYR A 69 -4.76 1.16 7.73
N LYS A 70 -5.58 1.90 6.98
CA LYS A 70 -7.03 1.68 6.89
C LYS A 70 -7.31 1.05 5.53
N GLY A 71 -8.09 -0.02 5.52
CA GLY A 71 -8.39 -0.78 4.31
C GLY A 71 -9.06 0.09 3.27
N LYS A 72 -10.05 0.90 3.68
CA LYS A 72 -10.79 1.80 2.76
C LYS A 72 -9.89 2.83 2.06
N LEU A 73 -8.90 3.36 2.77
CA LEU A 73 -7.93 4.30 2.18
C LEU A 73 -6.98 3.58 1.22
N ALA A 74 -6.50 2.39 1.60
CA ALA A 74 -5.68 1.58 0.71
C ALA A 74 -6.44 1.25 -0.58
N GLN A 75 -7.68 0.79 -0.46
CA GLN A 75 -8.54 0.45 -1.60
C GLN A 75 -8.81 1.65 -2.50
N SER A 76 -9.13 2.83 -1.95
CA SER A 76 -9.37 4.02 -2.79
C SER A 76 -8.13 4.43 -3.60
N ILE A 77 -6.93 4.27 -3.05
CA ILE A 77 -5.68 4.57 -3.77
C ILE A 77 -5.48 3.61 -4.94
N LEU A 78 -5.75 2.32 -4.72
CA LEU A 78 -5.66 1.28 -5.74
C LEU A 78 -6.72 1.46 -6.83
N ASP A 79 -7.98 1.69 -6.45
CA ASP A 79 -9.10 1.88 -7.38
C ASP A 79 -8.91 3.11 -8.29
N GLU A 80 -8.29 4.16 -7.75
CA GLU A 80 -7.96 5.38 -8.51
C GLU A 80 -6.69 5.22 -9.37
N GLY A 81 -6.06 4.04 -9.39
CA GLY A 81 -4.86 3.76 -10.18
C GLY A 81 -3.63 4.56 -9.74
N ARG A 82 -3.61 5.06 -8.50
CA ARG A 82 -2.52 5.89 -7.97
C ARG A 82 -1.31 5.09 -7.50
N ALA A 83 -1.49 3.79 -7.29
CA ALA A 83 -0.45 2.80 -7.05
C ALA A 83 -1.01 1.41 -7.40
N ASP A 84 -0.13 0.44 -7.64
CA ASP A 84 -0.47 -0.98 -7.83
C ASP A 84 -0.39 -1.77 -6.52
N VAL A 85 0.46 -1.31 -5.58
CA VAL A 85 0.67 -1.98 -4.30
C VAL A 85 0.79 -0.94 -3.16
N ILE A 86 0.19 -1.26 -2.01
CA ILE A 86 0.31 -0.46 -0.79
C ILE A 86 1.26 -1.15 0.18
N PHE A 87 2.32 -0.46 0.58
CA PHE A 87 3.25 -0.93 1.60
C PHE A 87 2.94 -0.30 2.97
N VAL A 88 2.99 -1.13 4.00
CA VAL A 88 2.73 -0.72 5.39
C VAL A 88 3.92 -1.13 6.27
N GLY A 89 4.45 -0.18 7.04
CA GLY A 89 5.58 -0.41 7.95
C GLY A 89 5.17 -0.42 9.42
N ARG A 90 5.15 0.77 10.04
CA ARG A 90 4.92 0.97 11.50
C ARG A 90 3.70 0.24 12.06
N MET A 91 2.63 0.06 11.29
CA MET A 91 1.42 -0.60 11.80
C MET A 91 1.54 -2.12 11.87
N PHE A 92 2.37 -2.77 11.05
CA PHE A 92 2.67 -4.19 11.25
C PHE A 92 3.46 -4.45 12.53
N GLN A 93 4.31 -3.49 12.94
CA GLN A 93 5.04 -3.58 14.22
C GLN A 93 4.09 -3.48 15.43
N LYS A 94 3.02 -2.69 15.30
CA LYS A 94 2.03 -2.49 16.38
C LYS A 94 0.93 -3.56 16.40
N ASN A 95 0.56 -4.06 15.22
CA ASN A 95 -0.51 -5.03 15.06
C ASN A 95 -0.06 -6.14 14.06
N PRO A 96 0.38 -7.31 14.54
CA PRO A 96 0.74 -8.41 13.66
C PRO A 96 -0.46 -8.99 12.90
N GLY A 97 -1.69 -8.75 13.40
CA GLY A 97 -2.94 -9.13 12.74
C GLY A 97 -3.47 -8.08 11.76
N LEU A 98 -2.64 -7.13 11.32
CA LEU A 98 -3.08 -6.00 10.50
C LEU A 98 -3.83 -6.42 9.23
N VAL A 99 -3.39 -7.48 8.54
CA VAL A 99 -4.06 -7.94 7.30
C VAL A 99 -5.52 -8.33 7.57
N TRP A 100 -5.80 -8.97 8.71
CA TRP A 100 -7.18 -9.27 9.12
C TRP A 100 -7.95 -8.00 9.45
N SER A 101 -7.35 -7.06 10.17
CA SER A 101 -7.99 -5.77 10.45
C SER A 101 -8.32 -4.96 9.18
N LEU A 102 -7.49 -5.07 8.13
CA LEU A 102 -7.78 -4.46 6.82
C LEU A 102 -8.92 -5.19 6.11
N ALA A 103 -8.94 -6.52 6.17
CA ALA A 103 -10.01 -7.34 5.61
C ALA A 103 -11.37 -7.03 6.28
N ASP A 104 -11.38 -6.90 7.61
CA ASP A 104 -12.56 -6.50 8.39
C ASP A 104 -13.04 -5.09 7.99
N ASP A 105 -12.13 -4.12 7.83
CA ASP A 105 -12.49 -2.75 7.40
C ASP A 105 -13.09 -2.73 5.98
N LEU A 106 -12.65 -3.64 5.11
CA LEU A 106 -13.15 -3.80 3.74
C LEU A 106 -14.38 -4.71 3.64
N GLY A 107 -14.70 -5.47 4.68
CA GLY A 107 -15.77 -6.47 4.65
C GLY A 107 -15.49 -7.63 3.69
N VAL A 108 -14.23 -8.02 3.53
CA VAL A 108 -13.80 -9.10 2.62
C VAL A 108 -13.30 -10.30 3.40
N ASP A 109 -13.59 -11.49 2.89
CA ASP A 109 -13.04 -12.73 3.43
C ASP A 109 -11.65 -13.01 2.85
N ILE A 110 -10.70 -13.33 3.73
CA ILE A 110 -9.35 -13.77 3.35
C ILE A 110 -9.08 -15.19 3.84
N ARG A 111 -8.14 -15.88 3.20
CA ARG A 111 -7.75 -17.23 3.62
C ARG A 111 -7.00 -17.19 4.96
N GLN A 112 -7.53 -17.87 5.96
CA GLN A 112 -6.84 -18.07 7.24
C GLN A 112 -5.97 -19.33 7.22
N PRO A 113 -4.89 -19.39 8.02
CA PRO A 113 -4.27 -20.64 8.40
C PRO A 113 -5.31 -21.53 9.11
N GLY A 114 -5.39 -22.80 8.74
CA GLY A 114 -6.38 -23.74 9.30
C GLY A 114 -6.31 -23.86 10.83
N GLN A 115 -5.15 -23.58 11.42
CA GLN A 115 -4.92 -23.59 12.87
C GLN A 115 -5.77 -22.57 13.63
N ILE A 116 -6.10 -21.43 13.02
CA ILE A 116 -6.84 -20.33 13.67
C ILE A 116 -8.20 -20.06 13.02
N GLU A 117 -8.52 -20.74 11.91
CA GLU A 117 -9.74 -20.52 11.12
C GLU A 117 -11.03 -20.57 11.96
N LEU A 118 -11.11 -21.49 12.92
CA LEU A 118 -12.26 -21.61 13.83
C LEU A 118 -12.53 -20.34 14.65
N GLY A 119 -11.47 -19.60 15.03
CA GLY A 119 -11.59 -18.35 15.78
C GLY A 119 -12.22 -17.22 14.97
N PHE A 120 -12.17 -17.32 13.64
CA PHE A 120 -12.73 -16.31 12.72
C PHE A 120 -14.09 -16.76 12.14
N LYS A 121 -14.22 -18.01 11.72
CA LYS A 121 -15.41 -18.53 11.02
C LYS A 121 -16.41 -19.26 11.93
N GLY A 122 -16.04 -19.53 13.18
CA GLY A 122 -16.80 -20.39 14.06
C GLY A 122 -16.70 -21.88 13.68
N ARG A 123 -17.35 -22.73 14.47
CA ARG A 123 -17.40 -24.17 14.18
C ARG A 123 -18.36 -24.45 13.02
N PRO A 124 -18.01 -25.34 12.07
CA PRO A 124 -18.96 -25.83 11.08
C PRO A 124 -20.19 -26.39 11.80
N GLN A 125 -21.38 -25.96 11.40
CA GLN A 125 -22.61 -26.54 11.92
C GLN A 125 -22.79 -27.95 11.34
N PRO A 126 -23.25 -28.93 12.13
CA PRO A 126 -23.56 -30.25 11.61
C PRO A 126 -24.61 -30.12 10.51
N VAL A 127 -24.28 -30.52 9.28
CA VAL A 127 -25.26 -30.62 8.21
C VAL A 127 -26.16 -31.80 8.55
N HIS A 128 -27.41 -31.53 8.94
CA HIS A 128 -28.41 -32.58 9.11
C HIS A 128 -28.70 -33.20 7.74
N LYS A 129 -28.16 -34.40 7.49
CA LYS A 129 -28.58 -35.19 6.34
C LYS A 129 -29.90 -35.85 6.71
N ASN A 130 -30.97 -35.44 6.06
CA ASN A 130 -32.23 -36.19 6.10
C ASN A 130 -31.95 -37.56 5.44
N HIS A 131 -32.04 -38.61 6.25
CA HIS A 131 -32.02 -40.00 5.81
C HIS A 131 -33.39 -40.39 5.26
#